data_AF-A0A0A1VB60-F1
#
_entry.id   AF-A0A0A1VB60-F1
#
_cell.length_a   1.000
_cell.length_b   1.000
_cell.length_c   1.000
_cell.angle_alpha   90.00
_cell.angle_beta   90.00
_cell.angle_gamma   90.00
#
_symmetry.space_group_name_H-M   'P 1'
#
loop_
_entity.id
_entity.type
_entity.pdbx_description
1 polymer ?
#
loop_
_entity_poly.entity_id
_entity_poly.type
_entity_poly.pdbx_seq_one_letter_code
_entity_poly.pdbx_strand_id
1 'polypeptide(L)' 'MSMVYIRKTYGLTVKVGDQVSIRKGAGTWFDGLQGKLLRAHGQYLVVAGETWRGNFHPNDVEPLEAKQ' A
#
# COMPACT_ATOMS: atom_id res chain seq x y z
N MET A 1 -6.18 -1.76 -13.90
CA MET A 1 -5.28 -2.89 -13.56
C MET A 1 -5.80 -3.58 -12.32
N SER A 2 -5.66 -4.91 -12.23
CA SER A 2 -6.13 -5.69 -11.08
C SER A 2 -5.05 -5.75 -9.99
N MET A 3 -5.46 -6.00 -8.74
CA MET A 3 -4.52 -6.21 -7.62
C MET A 3 -3.53 -7.35 -7.91
N VAL A 4 -4.00 -8.42 -8.57
CA VAL A 4 -3.15 -9.56 -8.96
C VAL A 4 -2.05 -9.13 -9.93
N TYR A 5 -2.37 -8.29 -10.91
CA TYR A 5 -1.38 -7.77 -11.85
C TYR A 5 -0.32 -6.91 -11.14
N ILE A 6 -0.75 -6.00 -10.27
CA ILE A 6 0.17 -5.13 -9.52
C ILE A 6 1.11 -5.96 -8.66
N ARG A 7 0.58 -6.94 -7.91
CA ARG A 7 1.40 -7.82 -7.06
C ARG A 7 2.46 -8.57 -7.87
N LYS A 8 2.08 -9.12 -9.02
CA LYS A 8 3.02 -9.82 -9.90
C LYS A 8 4.07 -8.89 -10.51
N THR A 9 3.68 -7.67 -10.89
CA THR A 9 4.55 -6.70 -11.55
C THR A 9 5.59 -6.11 -10.59
N TYR A 10 5.17 -5.81 -9.36
CA TYR A 10 6.00 -5.13 -8.36
C TYR A 10 6.51 -6.05 -7.24
N GLY A 11 6.27 -7.37 -7.33
CA GLY A 11 6.73 -8.34 -6.32
C GLY A 11 6.06 -8.18 -4.95
N LEU A 12 4.86 -7.59 -4.89
CA LEU A 12 4.18 -7.32 -3.62
C LEU A 12 3.47 -8.55 -3.06
N THR A 13 3.69 -8.82 -1.77
CA THR A 13 3.02 -9.90 -1.03
C THR A 13 1.66 -9.48 -0.47
N VAL A 14 1.43 -8.18 -0.24
CA VAL A 14 0.20 -7.62 0.37
C VAL A 14 -1.06 -7.88 -0.46
N LYS A 15 -2.20 -8.08 0.21
CA LYS A 15 -3.53 -8.25 -0.37
C LYS A 15 -4.51 -7.18 0.15
N VAL A 16 -5.62 -7.02 -0.56
CA VAL A 16 -6.73 -6.17 -0.08
C VAL A 16 -7.15 -6.64 1.32
N GLY A 17 -7.24 -5.68 2.23
CA GLY A 17 -7.57 -5.91 3.63
C GLY A 17 -6.37 -5.92 4.56
N ASP A 18 -5.15 -6.09 4.04
CA ASP A 18 -3.94 -6.09 4.86
C ASP A 18 -3.63 -4.70 5.41
N GLN A 19 -3.01 -4.67 6.58
CA GLN A 19 -2.38 -3.47 7.10
C GLN A 19 -1.00 -3.32 6.45
N VAL A 20 -0.72 -2.11 5.97
CA VAL A 20 0.52 -1.77 5.26
C VAL A 20 1.10 -0.47 5.81
N SER A 21 2.38 -0.25 5.58
CA SER A 21 3.07 1.02 5.87
C SER A 21 3.37 1.74 4.56
N ILE A 22 3.28 3.07 4.57
CA ILE A 22 3.84 3.89 3.51
C ILE A 22 5.34 4.04 3.79
N ARG A 23 6.17 3.65 2.83
CA ARG A 23 7.62 3.70 2.92
C ARG A 23 8.10 5.12 3.23
N LYS A 24 9.04 5.26 4.17
CA LYS A 24 9.69 6.56 4.40
C LYS A 24 10.54 6.96 3.20
N GLY A 25 10.40 8.19 2.72
CA GLY A 25 11.03 8.65 1.49
C GLY A 25 10.21 8.41 0.24
N ALA A 26 8.92 8.06 0.36
CA ALA A 26 7.99 8.04 -0.76
C ALA A 26 7.67 9.45 -1.29
N GLY A 27 8.09 10.49 -0.56
CA GLY A 27 7.87 11.88 -0.96
C GLY A 27 6.41 12.31 -0.77
N THR A 28 5.70 11.64 0.14
CA THR A 28 4.31 11.92 0.46
C THR A 28 4.19 12.52 1.86
N TRP A 29 3.09 13.21 2.14
CA TRP A 29 2.78 13.63 3.52
C TRP A 29 2.42 12.45 4.44
N PHE A 30 2.33 11.24 3.89
CA PHE A 30 1.95 10.02 4.61
C PHE A 30 3.14 9.11 4.90
N ASP A 31 4.37 9.58 4.69
CA ASP A 31 5.59 8.80 4.90
C ASP A 31 5.66 8.23 6.33
N GLY A 32 5.80 6.90 6.42
CA GLY A 32 5.83 6.17 7.69
C GLY A 32 4.46 5.97 8.36
N LEU A 33 3.37 6.44 7.77
CA LEU A 33 2.02 6.16 8.26
C LEU A 33 1.57 4.77 7.84
N GLN A 34 0.71 4.18 8.68
CA GLN A 34 0.13 2.87 8.44
C GLN A 34 -1.34 2.99 8.08
N GLY A 35 -1.82 2.10 7.23
CA GLY A 35 -3.21 2.05 6.85
C GLY A 35 -3.61 0.71 6.25
N LYS A 36 -4.89 0.55 5.99
CA LYS A 36 -5.46 -0.64 5.38
C LYS A 36 -5.45 -0.52 3.87
N LEU A 37 -4.95 -1.55 3.18
CA LEU A 37 -5.01 -1.63 1.73
C LEU A 37 -6.45 -1.94 1.28
N LEU A 38 -7.10 -1.00 0.59
CA LEU A 38 -8.51 -1.13 0.22
C LEU A 38 -8.70 -1.75 -1.16
N ARG A 39 -7.93 -1.31 -2.15
CA ARG A 39 -8.03 -1.77 -3.55
C ARG A 39 -6.86 -1.27 -4.38
N ALA A 40 -6.73 -1.82 -5.59
CA ALA A 40 -5.96 -1.21 -6.66
C ALA A 40 -6.82 -0.19 -7.41
N HIS A 41 -6.20 0.91 -7.87
CA HIS A 41 -6.83 1.89 -8.77
C HIS A 41 -5.82 2.32 -9.83
N GLY A 42 -6.01 1.85 -11.07
CA GLY A 42 -4.98 1.97 -12.10
C GLY A 42 -3.71 1.23 -11.70
N GLN A 43 -2.57 1.91 -11.73
CA GLN A 43 -1.27 1.40 -11.28
C GLN A 43 -1.00 1.64 -9.78
N TYR A 44 -1.91 2.30 -9.06
CA TYR A 44 -1.71 2.72 -7.68
C TYR A 44 -2.49 1.84 -6.69
N LEU A 45 -2.03 1.84 -5.44
CA LEU A 45 -2.68 1.21 -4.30
C LEU A 45 -3.42 2.25 -3.47
N VAL A 46 -4.68 1.97 -3.18
CA VAL A 46 -5.50 2.82 -2.32
C VAL A 46 -5.34 2.35 -0.88
N VAL A 47 -4.73 3.18 -0.04
CA VAL A 47 -4.53 2.92 1.38
C VAL A 47 -5.32 3.93 2.20
N ALA A 48 -6.00 3.45 3.24
CA ALA A 48 -6.74 4.29 4.17
C ALA A 48 -6.23 4.11 5.60
N GLY A 49 -5.80 5.20 6.21
CA GLY A 49 -5.66 5.29 7.67
C GLY A 49 -6.98 5.71 8.32
N GLU A 50 -6.91 6.05 9.60
CA GLU A 50 -8.08 6.41 10.40
C GLU A 50 -8.76 7.71 9.92
N THR A 51 -7.96 8.72 9.60
CA THR A 51 -8.45 10.06 9.18
C THR A 51 -8.02 10.45 7.77
N TRP A 52 -7.36 9.56 7.04
CA TRP A 52 -6.76 9.86 5.75
C TRP A 52 -6.88 8.71 4.76
N ARG A 53 -6.81 9.06 3.47
CA ARG A 53 -6.78 8.11 2.37
C ARG A 53 -5.88 8.64 1.26
N GLY A 54 -5.07 7.77 0.70
CA GLY A 54 -4.14 8.12 -0.37
C GLY A 54 -4.03 7.05 -1.44
N ASN A 55 -3.49 7.45 -2.58
CA ASN A 55 -3.09 6.57 -3.67
C ASN A 55 -1.56 6.55 -3.71
N PHE A 56 -0.98 5.36 -3.59
CA PHE A 56 0.47 5.20 -3.47
C PHE A 56 0.99 4.32 -4.60
N HIS A 57 2.19 4.63 -5.08
CA HIS A 57 2.85 3.76 -6.02
C HIS A 57 3.18 2.43 -5.30
N PRO A 58 3.07 1.27 -5.97
CA PRO A 58 3.33 -0.02 -5.36
C PRO A 58 4.67 -0.13 -4.61
N ASN A 59 5.73 0.51 -5.13
CA ASN A 59 7.06 0.55 -4.49
C ASN A 59 7.13 1.39 -3.19
N ASP A 60 6.10 2.17 -2.90
CA ASP A 60 6.02 3.02 -1.71
C ASP A 60 5.15 2.38 -0.63
N VAL A 61 4.64 1.17 -0.86
CA VAL A 61 3.82 0.42 0.09
C VAL A 61 4.60 -0.80 0.56
N GLU A 62 4.84 -0.85 1.86
CA GLU A 62 5.56 -1.93 2.52
C GLU A 62 4.58 -2.80 3.30
N PRO A 63 4.70 -4.14 3.25
CA PRO A 63 3.99 -4.99 4.19
C PRO A 63 4.42 -4.63 5.61
N LEU A 64 3.47 -4.45 6.52
CA LEU A 64 3.80 -4.55 7.94
C LEU A 64 4.10 -6.02 8.19
N GLU A 65 5.32 -6.34 8.64
CA GLU A 65 5.66 -7.71 9.00
C GLU A 65 4.54 -8.25 9.89
N ALA A 66 3.94 -9.36 9.46
CA ALA A 66 3.06 -10.11 10.33
C ALA A 66 3.94 -10.50 11.53
N LYS A 67 3.68 -9.93 12.70
CA LYS A 67 4.20 -10.46 13.95
C LYS A 67 3.80 -11.94 13.95
N GLN A 68 4.81 -12.81 13.80
CA GLN A 68 4.66 -14.26 13.96
C GLN A 68 4.12 -14.57 15.35
#